data_AF-A0A427B886-F1
#
_entry.id   AF-A0A427B886-F1
#
_cell.length_a   1.000
_cell.length_b   1.000
_cell.length_c   1.000
_cell.angle_alpha   90.00
_cell.angle_beta   90.00
_cell.angle_gamma   90.00
#
_symmetry.space_group_name_H-M   'P 1'
#
loop_
_entity.id
_entity.type
_entity.pdbx_description
1 polymer ?
#
loop_
_entity_poly.entity_id
_entity_poly.type
_entity_poly.pdbx_seq_one_letter_code
_entity_poly.pdbx_strand_id
1 'polypeptide(L)'
;MNFRTQGFLALFTGDTGEIRSEVREQIDSKVSEWKEEGKAEIIPGVLFIDEVHMLDIECFSFLNRALENEMAPILVIATNRGITTIRGTNYRSPHGIPADFLDRLLIITTQPYTEEEIGKIIEIRCEEEDVEMSKDAKLLLTKIGVETSLRYAIHLITSAALVSLKRKGKMVEMEDISRVYQLFLDVKRSTQYLMEYQNQYMFNEVPGVGEEVESMQS
;
A
#
# COMPACT_ATOMS: atom_id res chain seq x y z
N MET A 1 2.79 -25.83 -11.21
CA MET A 1 2.72 -26.88 -12.25
C MET A 1 2.03 -28.17 -11.79
N ASN A 2 2.13 -28.59 -10.51
CA ASN A 2 1.56 -29.87 -10.05
C ASN A 2 0.14 -29.80 -9.45
N PHE A 3 -0.42 -28.61 -9.23
CA PHE A 3 -1.77 -28.45 -8.70
C PHE A 3 -2.66 -27.76 -9.74
N ARG A 4 -3.19 -28.56 -10.67
CA ARG A 4 -4.10 -28.18 -11.77
C ARG A 4 -3.57 -27.12 -12.75
N THR A 5 -3.95 -27.25 -14.00
CA THR A 5 -3.94 -26.13 -14.98
C THR A 5 -5.06 -25.17 -14.61
N GLN A 6 -4.91 -24.41 -13.53
CA GLN A 6 -5.80 -23.27 -13.26
C GLN A 6 -5.49 -22.17 -14.28
N GLY A 7 -6.29 -22.15 -15.35
CA GLY A 7 -6.32 -21.04 -16.29
C GLY A 7 -7.03 -19.81 -15.70
N PHE A 8 -6.94 -18.70 -16.43
CA PHE A 8 -7.60 -17.40 -16.16
C PHE A 8 -9.05 -17.48 -15.64
N LEU A 9 -9.78 -18.54 -16.01
CA LEU A 9 -11.18 -18.75 -15.63
C LEU A 9 -11.39 -19.13 -14.15
N ALA A 10 -10.36 -19.62 -13.45
CA ALA A 10 -10.46 -20.03 -12.03
C ALA A 10 -10.83 -18.87 -11.09
N LEU A 11 -10.51 -17.62 -11.49
CA LEU A 11 -10.90 -16.40 -10.77
C LEU A 11 -12.43 -16.19 -10.72
N PHE A 12 -13.18 -16.78 -11.66
CA PHE A 12 -14.62 -16.59 -11.79
C PHE A 12 -15.44 -17.82 -11.37
N THR A 13 -14.79 -18.97 -11.12
CA THR A 13 -15.49 -20.23 -10.83
C THR A 13 -15.80 -20.47 -9.35
N GLY A 14 -15.39 -19.56 -8.45
CA GLY A 14 -15.64 -19.69 -7.00
C GLY A 14 -14.90 -20.85 -6.33
N ASP A 15 -13.90 -21.44 -7.00
CA ASP A 15 -13.01 -22.44 -6.42
C ASP A 15 -12.04 -21.70 -5.48
N THR A 16 -11.90 -22.15 -4.23
CA THR A 16 -11.27 -21.37 -3.14
C THR A 16 -9.76 -21.17 -3.29
N GLY A 17 -9.16 -21.74 -4.34
CA GLY A 17 -7.70 -21.71 -4.55
C GLY A 17 -6.92 -22.44 -3.45
N GLU A 18 -7.61 -23.12 -2.52
CA GLU A 18 -6.99 -23.77 -1.39
C GLU A 18 -6.28 -25.06 -1.82
N ILE A 19 -4.98 -25.10 -1.60
CA ILE A 19 -4.18 -26.31 -1.83
C ILE A 19 -4.33 -27.21 -0.61
N ARG A 20 -4.87 -28.41 -0.82
CA ARG A 20 -5.01 -29.46 0.21
C ARG A 20 -3.66 -29.77 0.86
N SER A 21 -3.66 -29.99 2.17
CA SER A 21 -2.45 -30.28 2.95
C SER A 21 -1.70 -31.51 2.43
N GLU A 22 -2.41 -32.58 2.03
CA GLU A 22 -1.81 -33.79 1.45
C GLU A 22 -0.93 -33.50 0.22
N VAL A 23 -1.34 -32.54 -0.62
CA VAL A 23 -0.55 -32.16 -1.81
C VAL A 23 0.67 -31.35 -1.39
N ARG A 24 0.56 -30.49 -0.38
CA ARG A 24 1.71 -29.72 0.14
C ARG A 24 2.76 -30.66 0.72
N GLU A 25 2.36 -31.60 1.57
CA GLU A 25 3.26 -32.60 2.18
C GLU A 25 3.95 -33.49 1.14
N GLN A 26 3.23 -33.91 0.10
CA GLN A 26 3.81 -34.67 -1.01
C GLN A 26 4.86 -33.87 -1.78
N ILE A 27 4.64 -32.57 -1.98
CA ILE A 27 5.59 -31.69 -2.65
C ILE A 27 6.79 -31.40 -1.74
N ASP A 28 6.56 -31.12 -0.46
CA ASP A 28 7.62 -30.85 0.52
C ASP A 28 8.57 -32.05 0.65
N SER A 29 8.03 -33.27 0.65
CA SER A 29 8.82 -34.51 0.66
C SER A 29 9.70 -34.64 -0.58
N LYS A 30 9.15 -34.38 -1.77
CA LYS A 30 9.91 -34.45 -3.04
C LYS A 30 10.98 -33.37 -3.13
N VAL A 31 10.68 -32.16 -2.69
CA VAL A 31 11.65 -31.05 -2.66
C VAL A 31 12.79 -31.37 -1.70
N SER A 32 12.48 -31.98 -0.55
CA SER A 32 13.49 -32.43 0.42
C SER A 32 14.38 -33.53 -0.15
N GLU A 33 13.81 -34.53 -0.82
CA GLU A 33 14.57 -35.58 -1.53
C GLU A 33 15.51 -34.98 -2.58
N TRP A 34 15.04 -34.05 -3.40
CA TRP A 34 15.87 -33.40 -4.42
C TRP A 34 16.98 -32.53 -3.83
N LYS A 35 16.75 -31.92 -2.66
CA LYS A 35 17.77 -31.19 -1.92
C LYS A 35 18.86 -32.14 -1.42
N GLU A 36 18.49 -33.27 -0.85
CA GLU A 36 19.43 -34.28 -0.34
C GLU A 36 20.24 -34.97 -1.46
N GLU A 37 19.60 -35.23 -2.60
CA GLU A 37 20.26 -35.79 -3.80
C GLU A 37 21.12 -34.77 -4.55
N GLY A 38 21.12 -33.49 -4.15
CA GLY A 38 21.84 -32.41 -4.83
C GLY A 38 21.29 -32.05 -6.21
N LYS A 39 20.04 -32.45 -6.52
CA LYS A 39 19.34 -32.11 -7.76
C LYS A 39 18.70 -30.73 -7.73
N ALA A 40 18.45 -30.19 -6.54
CA ALA A 40 17.86 -28.88 -6.33
C ALA A 40 18.49 -28.14 -5.14
N GLU A 41 18.50 -26.83 -5.22
CA GLU A 41 18.87 -25.93 -4.12
C GLU A 41 17.66 -25.04 -3.80
N ILE A 42 17.42 -24.80 -2.51
CA ILE A 42 16.32 -23.93 -2.08
C ILE A 42 16.90 -22.54 -1.79
N ILE A 43 16.35 -21.54 -2.48
CA ILE A 43 16.74 -20.14 -2.33
C ILE A 43 15.65 -19.43 -1.52
N PRO A 44 15.93 -18.96 -0.30
CA PRO A 44 14.98 -18.15 0.48
C PRO A 44 14.64 -16.87 -0.27
N GLY A 45 13.35 -16.61 -0.44
CA GLY A 45 12.85 -15.38 -1.07
C GLY A 45 12.70 -14.21 -0.09
N VAL A 46 11.99 -13.19 -0.54
CA VAL A 46 11.54 -12.06 0.30
C VAL A 46 10.01 -12.05 0.31
N LEU A 47 9.42 -12.06 1.50
CA LEU A 47 7.99 -11.85 1.69
C LEU A 47 7.76 -10.40 2.15
N PHE A 48 7.16 -9.59 1.29
CA PHE A 48 6.78 -8.21 1.62
C PHE A 48 5.30 -8.13 1.99
N ILE A 49 4.99 -7.59 3.18
CA ILE A 49 3.63 -7.33 3.64
C ILE A 49 3.47 -5.84 3.90
N ASP A 50 2.68 -5.16 3.06
CA ASP A 50 2.29 -3.78 3.31
C ASP A 50 1.09 -3.71 4.27
N GLU A 51 0.94 -2.57 4.94
CA GLU A 51 -0.15 -2.30 5.89
C GLU A 51 -0.33 -3.40 6.96
N VAL A 52 0.77 -3.89 7.54
CA VAL A 52 0.77 -5.05 8.46
C VAL A 52 -0.14 -4.87 9.69
N HIS A 53 -0.46 -3.64 10.06
CA HIS A 53 -1.42 -3.31 11.13
C HIS A 53 -2.86 -3.79 10.85
N MET A 54 -3.13 -4.24 9.62
CA MET A 54 -4.40 -4.86 9.23
C MET A 54 -4.46 -6.37 9.54
N LEU A 55 -3.35 -6.99 9.94
CA LEU A 55 -3.32 -8.38 10.41
C LEU A 55 -3.89 -8.49 11.82
N ASP A 56 -4.47 -9.66 12.11
CA ASP A 56 -4.92 -10.03 13.44
C ASP A 56 -3.85 -10.81 14.23
N ILE A 57 -4.14 -11.03 15.52
CA ILE A 57 -3.24 -11.75 16.42
C ILE A 57 -2.95 -13.20 15.98
N GLU A 58 -3.89 -13.85 15.27
CA GLU A 58 -3.71 -15.23 14.79
C GLU A 58 -2.69 -15.26 13.64
N CYS A 59 -2.75 -14.27 12.74
CA CYS A 59 -1.79 -14.06 11.67
C CYS A 59 -0.38 -13.79 12.21
N PHE A 60 -0.24 -12.95 13.23
CA PHE A 60 1.08 -12.73 13.88
C PHE A 60 1.61 -14.00 14.55
N SER A 61 0.74 -14.79 15.17
CA SER A 61 1.11 -16.10 15.76
C SER A 61 1.58 -17.08 14.69
N PHE A 62 0.91 -17.11 13.53
CA PHE A 62 1.33 -17.91 12.38
C PHE A 62 2.69 -17.46 11.84
N LEU A 63 2.90 -16.15 11.66
CA LEU A 63 4.17 -15.59 11.19
C LEU A 63 5.31 -15.89 12.17
N ASN A 64 5.08 -15.76 13.48
CA ASN A 64 6.06 -16.10 14.51
C ASN A 64 6.57 -17.54 14.36
N ARG A 65 5.65 -18.50 14.18
CA ARG A 65 5.98 -19.91 13.97
C ARG A 65 6.64 -20.15 12.60
N ALA A 66 6.17 -19.49 11.55
CA ALA A 66 6.73 -19.65 10.21
C ALA A 66 8.19 -19.16 10.12
N LEU A 67 8.51 -18.08 10.84
CA LEU A 67 9.86 -17.51 10.90
C LEU A 67 10.86 -18.33 11.74
N GLU A 68 10.40 -19.31 12.50
CA GLU A 68 11.28 -20.26 13.20
C GLU A 68 11.82 -21.35 12.27
N ASN A 69 11.24 -21.51 11.07
CA ASN A 69 11.72 -22.46 10.08
C ASN A 69 13.02 -21.94 9.43
N GLU A 70 14.04 -22.79 9.35
CA GLU A 70 15.32 -22.47 8.69
C GLU A 70 15.15 -22.06 7.21
N MET A 71 14.11 -22.58 6.55
CA MET A 71 13.80 -22.28 5.15
C MET A 71 12.90 -21.06 4.97
N ALA A 72 12.65 -20.29 6.04
CA ALA A 72 11.78 -19.12 5.98
C ALA A 72 12.38 -18.02 5.08
N PRO A 73 11.56 -17.34 4.26
CA PRO A 73 12.02 -16.18 3.50
C PRO A 73 12.32 -15.00 4.45
N ILE A 74 13.06 -14.02 3.95
CA ILE A 74 13.23 -12.74 4.64
C ILE A 74 11.88 -12.03 4.67
N LEU A 75 11.37 -11.76 5.87
CA LEU A 75 10.13 -11.00 6.04
C LEU A 75 10.44 -9.50 6.11
N VAL A 76 9.81 -8.73 5.22
CA VAL A 76 9.82 -7.27 5.25
C VAL A 76 8.38 -6.81 5.41
N ILE A 77 8.11 -6.06 6.49
CA ILE A 77 6.77 -5.53 6.75
C ILE A 77 6.80 -4.00 6.75
N ALA A 78 5.71 -3.40 6.28
CA ALA A 78 5.53 -1.95 6.28
C ALA A 78 4.24 -1.55 7.00
N THR A 79 4.27 -0.38 7.63
CA THR A 79 3.13 0.21 8.31
C THR A 79 3.25 1.72 8.33
N ASN A 80 2.12 2.40 8.13
CA ASN A 80 1.99 3.85 8.26
C ASN A 80 1.29 4.25 9.57
N ARG A 81 1.04 3.31 10.48
CA ARG A 81 0.40 3.57 11.78
C ARG A 81 1.43 3.63 12.89
N GLY A 82 1.35 4.67 13.73
CA GLY A 82 2.20 4.84 14.92
C GLY A 82 1.79 3.93 16.08
N ILE A 83 0.67 4.20 16.74
CA ILE A 83 0.11 3.35 17.81
C ILE A 83 -1.32 2.99 17.45
N THR A 84 -1.61 1.71 17.28
CA THR A 84 -2.94 1.21 16.94
C THR A 84 -3.28 -0.07 17.70
N THR A 85 -4.56 -0.44 17.70
CA THR A 85 -5.04 -1.67 18.35
C THR A 85 -4.60 -2.89 17.54
N ILE A 86 -4.13 -3.94 18.24
CA ILE A 86 -3.87 -5.24 17.61
C ILE A 86 -5.23 -5.87 17.31
N ARG A 87 -5.52 -6.12 16.03
CA ARG A 87 -6.82 -6.65 15.61
C ARG A 87 -7.06 -8.04 16.22
N GLY A 88 -8.30 -8.27 16.66
CA GLY A 88 -8.67 -9.45 17.46
C GLY A 88 -8.45 -9.28 18.97
N THR A 89 -7.95 -8.11 19.42
CA THR A 89 -7.77 -7.81 20.85
C THR A 89 -8.19 -6.38 21.20
N ASN A 90 -8.22 -6.06 22.50
CA ASN A 90 -8.46 -4.71 23.02
C ASN A 90 -7.16 -3.96 23.38
N TYR A 91 -6.00 -4.51 23.04
CA TYR A 91 -4.70 -3.94 23.40
C TYR A 91 -4.16 -3.05 22.28
N ARG A 92 -3.60 -1.89 22.66
CA ARG A 92 -2.87 -1.00 21.76
C ARG A 92 -1.38 -1.26 21.86
N SER A 93 -0.70 -1.22 20.72
CA SER A 93 0.73 -1.47 20.61
C SER A 93 1.35 -0.57 19.53
N PRO A 94 2.66 -0.25 19.61
CA PRO A 94 3.37 0.33 18.47
C PRO A 94 3.12 -0.47 17.20
N HIS A 95 2.76 0.24 16.14
CA HIS A 95 2.46 -0.29 14.82
C HIS A 95 1.32 -1.31 14.72
N GLY A 96 0.60 -1.59 15.83
CA GLY A 96 -0.43 -2.63 15.86
C GLY A 96 0.14 -4.04 15.89
N ILE A 97 1.39 -4.19 16.30
CA ILE A 97 2.13 -5.46 16.29
C ILE A 97 2.27 -5.95 17.74
N PRO A 98 2.07 -7.25 18.04
CA PRO A 98 2.34 -7.83 19.35
C PRO A 98 3.80 -7.58 19.81
N ALA A 99 4.00 -7.33 21.11
CA ALA A 99 5.31 -6.94 21.64
C ALA A 99 6.39 -8.02 21.41
N ASP A 100 6.03 -9.29 21.56
CA ASP A 100 6.88 -10.45 21.30
C ASP A 100 7.34 -10.53 19.84
N PHE A 101 6.47 -10.14 18.90
CA PHE A 101 6.83 -10.07 17.49
C PHE A 101 7.72 -8.85 17.22
N LEU A 102 7.40 -7.70 17.81
CA LEU A 102 8.15 -6.45 17.65
C LEU A 102 9.60 -6.56 18.14
N ASP A 103 9.84 -7.27 19.23
CA ASP A 103 11.19 -7.51 19.79
C ASP A 103 12.10 -8.31 18.84
N ARG A 104 11.52 -9.02 17.86
CA ARG A 104 12.25 -9.79 16.84
C ARG A 104 12.54 -8.99 15.57
N LEU A 105 12.05 -7.76 15.46
CA LEU A 105 12.14 -6.95 14.24
C LEU A 105 13.24 -5.90 14.31
N LEU A 106 13.90 -5.67 13.16
CA LEU A 106 14.71 -4.49 12.94
C LEU A 106 13.83 -3.38 12.36
N ILE A 107 13.63 -2.30 13.11
CA ILE A 107 12.80 -1.16 12.67
C ILE A 107 13.65 -0.19 11.87
N ILE A 108 13.25 0.06 10.61
CA ILE A 108 13.84 1.07 9.73
C ILE A 108 12.79 2.14 9.47
N THR A 109 13.10 3.38 9.86
CA THR A 109 12.19 4.53 9.65
C THR A 109 12.54 5.25 8.35
N THR A 110 11.54 5.50 7.51
CA THR A 110 11.68 6.36 6.34
C THR A 110 11.36 7.80 6.69
N GLN A 111 11.96 8.74 5.96
CA GLN A 111 11.68 10.17 6.09
C GLN A 111 10.87 10.65 4.88
N PRO A 112 10.00 11.67 5.03
CA PRO A 112 9.34 12.29 3.89
C PRO A 112 10.37 12.88 2.92
N TYR A 113 10.07 12.77 1.62
CA TYR A 113 10.90 13.39 0.58
C TYR A 113 10.86 14.92 0.66
N THR A 114 11.98 15.54 0.32
CA THR A 114 12.10 16.98 0.07
C THR A 114 11.49 17.37 -1.27
N GLU A 115 11.21 18.66 -1.48
CA GLU A 115 10.67 19.18 -2.75
C GLU A 115 11.59 18.85 -3.94
N GLU A 116 12.91 18.96 -3.75
CA GLU A 116 13.90 18.62 -4.78
C GLU A 116 13.88 17.13 -5.15
N GLU A 117 13.72 16.25 -4.16
CA GLU A 117 13.60 14.80 -4.39
C GLU A 117 12.29 14.45 -5.10
N ILE A 118 11.18 15.09 -4.71
CA ILE A 118 9.89 14.93 -5.41
C ILE A 118 10.00 15.35 -6.87
N GLY A 119 10.65 16.49 -7.15
CA GLY A 119 10.88 16.95 -8.53
C GLY A 119 11.69 15.94 -9.36
N LYS A 120 12.76 15.37 -8.78
CA LYS A 120 13.56 14.31 -9.42
C LYS A 120 12.76 13.04 -9.66
N ILE A 121 11.93 12.61 -8.70
CA ILE A 121 11.09 11.42 -8.87
C ILE A 121 10.07 11.65 -10.00
N ILE A 122 9.44 12.83 -10.05
CA ILE A 122 8.51 13.17 -11.13
C ILE A 122 9.21 13.17 -12.47
N GLU A 123 10.44 13.69 -12.57
CA GLU A 123 11.23 13.66 -13.78
C GLU A 123 11.49 12.23 -14.26
N ILE A 124 11.97 11.35 -13.38
CA ILE A 124 12.20 9.92 -13.70
C ILE A 124 10.90 9.26 -14.15
N ARG A 125 9.76 9.55 -13.49
CA ARG A 125 8.46 8.98 -13.86
C ARG A 125 7.96 9.47 -15.22
N CYS A 126 8.22 10.74 -15.57
CA CYS A 126 7.90 11.24 -16.91
C CYS A 126 8.73 10.52 -17.99
N GLU A 127 10.01 10.25 -17.71
CA GLU A 127 10.89 9.49 -18.63
C GLU A 127 10.44 8.03 -18.75
N GLU A 128 10.08 7.38 -17.64
CA GLU A 128 9.62 5.99 -17.62
C GLU A 128 8.26 5.81 -18.35
N GLU A 129 7.37 6.80 -18.24
CA GLU A 129 6.07 6.80 -18.92
C GLU A 129 6.14 7.35 -20.37
N ASP A 130 7.32 7.76 -20.86
CA ASP A 130 7.52 8.39 -22.18
C ASP A 130 6.63 9.63 -22.41
N VAL A 131 6.53 10.49 -21.40
CA VAL A 131 5.72 11.71 -21.42
C VAL A 131 6.61 12.95 -21.47
N GLU A 132 6.63 13.63 -22.62
CA GLU A 132 7.27 14.93 -22.74
C GLU A 132 6.49 16.01 -21.99
N MET A 133 7.10 16.64 -20.99
CA MET A 133 6.48 17.67 -20.15
C MET A 133 7.33 18.94 -20.10
N SER A 134 6.69 20.10 -20.20
CA SER A 134 7.36 21.40 -20.05
C SER A 134 7.93 21.58 -18.63
N LYS A 135 8.99 22.39 -18.52
CA LYS A 135 9.63 22.67 -17.22
C LYS A 135 8.66 23.26 -16.20
N ASP A 136 7.82 24.20 -16.64
CA ASP A 136 6.84 24.85 -15.78
C ASP A 136 5.75 23.87 -15.32
N ALA A 137 5.35 22.93 -16.19
CA ALA A 137 4.42 21.85 -15.83
C ALA A 137 5.03 20.90 -14.79
N LYS A 138 6.31 20.51 -14.94
CA LYS A 138 7.03 19.70 -13.92
C LYS A 138 7.10 20.43 -12.57
N LEU A 139 7.37 21.75 -12.56
CA LEU A 139 7.41 22.57 -11.35
C LEU A 139 6.03 22.64 -10.67
N LEU A 140 4.97 22.86 -11.45
CA LEU A 140 3.60 22.86 -10.94
C LEU A 140 3.24 21.49 -10.33
N LEU A 141 3.58 20.41 -11.02
CA LEU A 141 3.31 19.05 -10.53
C LEU A 141 4.07 18.72 -9.26
N THR A 142 5.31 19.21 -9.15
CA THR A 142 6.14 19.08 -7.94
C THR A 142 5.48 19.76 -6.75
N LYS A 143 4.98 20.99 -6.92
CA LYS A 143 4.22 21.70 -5.87
C LYS A 143 2.95 20.94 -5.47
N ILE A 144 2.20 20.43 -6.44
CA ILE A 144 1.02 19.59 -6.17
C ILE A 144 1.43 18.34 -5.36
N GLY A 145 2.54 17.70 -5.71
CA GLY A 145 3.07 16.52 -5.00
C GLY A 145 3.45 16.80 -3.55
N VAL A 146 4.00 17.98 -3.27
CA VAL A 146 4.33 18.46 -1.91
C VAL A 146 3.05 18.74 -1.10
N GLU A 147 2.06 19.41 -1.68
CA GLU A 147 0.82 19.78 -0.98
C GLU A 147 -0.11 18.59 -0.72
N THR A 148 -0.11 17.61 -1.63
CA THR A 148 -1.01 16.45 -1.60
C THR A 148 -0.29 15.15 -1.25
N SER A 149 0.14 14.38 -2.26
CA SER A 149 0.96 13.18 -2.14
C SER A 149 1.67 12.89 -3.47
N LEU A 150 2.85 12.26 -3.38
CA LEU A 150 3.60 11.81 -4.55
C LEU A 150 2.79 10.83 -5.43
N ARG A 151 2.02 9.92 -4.82
CA ARG A 151 1.15 8.98 -5.55
C ARG A 151 0.14 9.70 -6.43
N TYR A 152 -0.52 10.72 -5.89
CA TYR A 152 -1.48 11.52 -6.63
C TYR A 152 -0.80 12.28 -7.77
N ALA A 153 0.34 12.92 -7.52
CA ALA A 153 1.11 13.61 -8.56
C ALA A 153 1.53 12.68 -9.72
N ILE A 154 1.96 11.44 -9.43
CA ILE A 154 2.31 10.46 -10.47
C ILE A 154 1.08 10.10 -11.30
N HIS A 155 -0.07 9.82 -10.69
CA HIS A 155 -1.30 9.54 -11.47
C HIS A 155 -1.76 10.70 -12.36
N LEU A 156 -1.43 11.95 -11.99
CA LEU A 156 -1.70 13.12 -12.82
C LEU A 156 -0.82 13.16 -14.08
N ILE A 157 0.38 12.55 -14.10
CA ILE A 157 1.26 12.50 -15.28
C ILE A 157 0.51 11.86 -16.45
N THR A 158 0.06 10.61 -16.26
CA THR A 158 -0.67 9.85 -17.27
C THR A 158 -1.95 10.57 -17.71
N SER A 159 -2.68 11.14 -16.74
CA SER A 159 -3.93 11.85 -17.02
C SER A 159 -3.69 13.15 -17.80
N ALA A 160 -2.63 13.90 -17.49
CA ALA A 160 -2.26 15.12 -18.19
C ALA A 160 -1.74 14.83 -19.61
N ALA A 161 -1.04 13.71 -19.81
CA ALA A 161 -0.66 13.22 -21.13
C ALA A 161 -1.89 12.97 -22.02
N LEU A 162 -2.95 12.34 -21.48
CA LEU A 162 -4.20 12.12 -22.22
C LEU A 162 -4.92 13.43 -22.57
N VAL A 163 -4.90 14.42 -21.68
CA VAL A 163 -5.47 15.75 -21.96
C VAL A 163 -4.66 16.48 -23.04
N SER A 164 -3.33 16.42 -22.96
CA SER A 164 -2.44 16.98 -23.99
C SER A 164 -2.70 16.34 -25.36
N LEU A 165 -2.82 15.01 -25.40
CA LEU A 165 -3.14 14.28 -26.62
C LEU A 165 -4.51 14.71 -27.20
N LYS A 166 -5.51 14.93 -26.34
CA LYS A 166 -6.83 15.41 -26.74
C LYS A 166 -6.80 16.82 -27.34
N ARG A 167 -5.95 17.72 -26.82
CA ARG A 167 -5.71 19.05 -27.46
C ARG A 167 -4.81 18.97 -28.69
N LYS A 168 -4.31 17.77 -29.06
CA LYS A 168 -3.31 17.53 -30.10
C LYS A 168 -1.99 18.26 -29.81
N GLY A 169 -1.65 18.41 -28.53
CA GLY A 169 -0.38 18.94 -28.05
C GLY A 169 0.72 17.91 -28.22
N LYS A 170 1.95 18.38 -28.47
CA LYS A 170 3.14 17.52 -28.54
C LYS A 170 3.76 17.22 -27.17
N MET A 171 3.52 18.11 -26.21
CA MET A 171 4.09 18.04 -24.85
C MET A 171 3.02 18.43 -23.82
N VAL A 172 3.19 18.04 -22.57
CA VAL A 172 2.30 18.42 -21.47
C VAL A 172 2.66 19.83 -20.97
N GLU A 173 1.65 20.71 -20.93
CA GLU A 173 1.77 22.09 -20.45
C GLU A 173 1.04 22.28 -19.11
N MET A 174 1.26 23.43 -18.47
CA MET A 174 0.62 23.74 -17.18
C MET A 174 -0.90 23.72 -17.24
N GLU A 175 -1.49 24.08 -18.39
CA GLU A 175 -2.94 24.07 -18.61
C GLU A 175 -3.51 22.65 -18.52
N ASP A 176 -2.79 21.67 -19.06
CA ASP A 176 -3.18 20.26 -19.03
C ASP A 176 -3.22 19.76 -17.58
N ILE A 177 -2.18 20.06 -16.79
CA ILE A 177 -2.10 19.69 -15.37
C ILE A 177 -3.20 20.38 -14.56
N SER A 178 -3.39 21.68 -14.77
CA SER A 178 -4.43 22.46 -14.08
C SER A 178 -5.82 21.90 -14.37
N ARG A 179 -6.07 21.47 -15.61
CA ARG A 179 -7.32 20.85 -16.01
C ARG A 179 -7.54 19.51 -15.31
N VAL A 180 -6.53 18.65 -15.27
CA VAL A 180 -6.63 17.34 -14.60
C VAL A 180 -6.78 17.51 -13.09
N TYR A 181 -6.06 18.45 -12.46
CA TYR A 181 -6.18 18.74 -11.03
C TYR A 181 -7.59 19.22 -10.63
N GLN A 182 -8.29 19.90 -11.53
CA GLN A 182 -9.70 20.24 -11.31
C GLN A 182 -10.64 19.04 -11.44
N LEU A 183 -10.35 18.11 -12.35
CA LEU A 183 -11.19 16.95 -12.64
C LEU A 183 -11.04 15.85 -11.58
N PHE A 184 -9.82 15.60 -11.10
CA PHE A 184 -9.52 14.54 -10.14
C PHE A 184 -9.15 15.15 -8.80
N LEU A 185 -9.96 14.90 -7.78
CA LEU A 185 -9.70 15.40 -6.43
C LEU A 185 -8.71 14.48 -5.70
N ASP A 186 -7.76 15.06 -4.96
CA ASP A 186 -6.98 14.32 -3.99
C ASP A 186 -7.82 14.00 -2.73
N VAL A 187 -7.28 13.15 -1.85
CA VAL A 187 -7.98 12.67 -0.65
C VAL A 187 -8.37 13.82 0.30
N LYS A 188 -7.54 14.87 0.44
CA LYS A 188 -7.86 16.01 1.32
C LYS A 188 -9.00 16.84 0.73
N ARG A 189 -8.92 17.14 -0.57
CA ARG A 189 -10.00 17.88 -1.26
C ARG A 189 -11.31 17.11 -1.32
N SER A 190 -11.27 15.79 -1.53
CA SER A 190 -12.46 14.96 -1.58
C SER A 190 -13.13 14.80 -0.22
N THR A 191 -12.35 14.65 0.86
CA THR A 191 -12.88 14.61 2.24
C THR A 191 -13.51 15.94 2.64
N GLN A 192 -12.87 17.07 2.32
CA GLN A 192 -13.43 18.40 2.56
C GLN A 192 -14.73 18.63 1.79
N TYR A 193 -14.77 18.23 0.50
CA TYR A 193 -15.99 18.28 -0.30
C TYR A 193 -17.11 17.46 0.35
N LEU A 194 -16.83 16.24 0.81
CA LEU A 194 -17.83 15.43 1.51
C LEU A 194 -18.32 16.11 2.80
N MET A 195 -17.44 16.73 3.57
CA MET A 195 -17.80 17.46 4.79
C MET A 195 -18.70 18.67 4.51
N GLU A 196 -18.39 19.47 3.49
CA GLU A 196 -19.16 20.67 3.12
C GLU A 196 -20.57 20.31 2.61
N TYR A 197 -20.69 19.17 1.92
CA TYR A 197 -21.96 18.69 1.37
C TYR A 197 -22.60 17.59 2.23
N GLN A 198 -22.17 17.40 3.50
CA GLN A 198 -22.66 16.37 4.43
C GLN A 198 -24.19 16.30 4.49
N ASN A 199 -24.87 17.44 4.48
CA ASN A 199 -26.33 17.52 4.53
C ASN A 199 -27.05 16.94 3.29
N GLN A 200 -26.34 16.75 2.19
CA GLN A 200 -26.85 16.16 0.95
C GLN A 200 -26.53 14.66 0.85
N TYR A 201 -25.65 14.13 1.71
CA TYR A 201 -25.31 12.72 1.76
C TYR A 201 -26.11 11.99 2.84
N MET A 202 -26.68 10.83 2.51
CA MET A 202 -27.77 10.18 3.26
C MET A 202 -27.39 9.58 4.64
N PHE A 203 -26.14 9.64 5.09
CA PHE A 203 -25.72 8.99 6.34
C PHE A 203 -25.06 9.98 7.30
N ASN A 204 -25.90 10.73 8.02
CA ASN A 204 -25.49 11.50 9.19
C ASN A 204 -25.90 10.73 10.46
N GLU A 205 -24.97 9.96 11.02
CA GLU A 205 -24.84 9.87 12.47
C GLU A 205 -23.49 10.49 12.81
N VAL A 206 -23.51 11.71 13.33
CA VAL A 206 -22.35 12.32 13.97
C VAL A 206 -22.42 11.92 15.45
N PRO A 207 -21.53 11.07 15.99
CA PRO A 207 -21.40 10.95 17.43
C PRO A 207 -20.51 12.11 17.92
N GLY A 208 -21.13 13.06 18.63
CA GLY A 208 -20.54 13.76 19.77
C GLY A 208 -19.37 14.71 19.53
N VAL A 209 -19.67 15.97 19.18
CA VAL A 209 -18.92 17.09 19.76
C VAL A 209 -19.58 17.36 21.12
N GLY A 210 -19.01 16.80 22.18
CA GLY A 210 -19.56 16.91 23.53
C GLY A 210 -18.86 16.01 24.55
N GLU A 211 -17.54 16.08 24.64
CA GLU A 211 -16.90 15.77 25.93
C GLU A 211 -17.07 17.00 26.81
N GLU A 212 -18.06 16.90 27.69
CA GLU A 212 -18.40 17.89 28.69
C GLU A 212 -17.19 18.17 29.58
N VAL A 213 -16.93 19.46 29.73
CA VAL A 213 -16.12 20.04 30.79
C VAL A 213 -16.86 19.82 32.11
N GLU A 214 -16.65 18.67 32.75
CA GLU A 214 -17.11 18.43 34.12
C GLU A 214 -16.03 17.73 34.96
N SER A 215 -15.06 18.52 35.42
CA SER A 215 -14.29 18.21 36.62
C SER A 215 -13.87 19.50 37.34
N MET A 216 -14.87 20.21 37.86
CA MET A 216 -14.68 21.13 38.98
C MET A 216 -15.88 21.01 39.92
N GLN A 217 -15.58 20.75 41.20
CA GLN A 217 -16.45 20.73 42.38
C GLN A 217 -17.10 19.39 42.74
N SER A 218 -16.38 18.56 43.50
CA SER A 218 -16.61 18.33 44.94
C SER A 218 -15.56 17.39 45.52
#